data_AF-A0A1F9YLE9-F1
#
_entry.id   AF-A0A1F9YLE9-F1
#
_cell.length_a   1.000
_cell.length_b   1.000
_cell.length_c   1.000
_cell.angle_alpha   90.00
_cell.angle_beta   90.00
_cell.angle_gamma   90.00
#
_symmetry.space_group_name_H-M   'P 1'
#
loop_
_entity.id
_entity.type
_entity.pdbx_description
1 polymer ?
#
loop_
_entity_poly.entity_id
_entity_poly.type
_entity_poly.pdbx_seq_one_letter_code
_entity_poly.pdbx_strand_id
1 'polypeptide(L)'
;MKMRLSAALAALAAVTAACSAPRDVTYKSIAGDFTASVPWGWSVMTDSDADAFAQVNFIGAFDGDFYLGAPSLSVRWFKRYRPHALRDGRLEMYADADDFFNQTLKQVYGESDSIVYGLARADGSREIVKRPVDIVLKSAKLPAKFFTILSPAPAPASNMWGLEQGQDGKSINMRMHAYALVPMEGGFYVLCYPATRRGYDKYEDRFRALLGSFRPLTAGPGGSKVRLAAPGS
;
A
#
# COMPACT_ATOMS: atom_id res chain seq x y z
N MET A 1 -17.97 -0.55 56.54
CA MET A 1 -18.37 0.17 55.32
C MET A 1 -17.18 0.58 54.42
N LYS A 2 -16.07 -0.20 54.37
CA LYS A 2 -14.87 0.13 53.55
C LYS A 2 -14.56 -0.88 52.42
N MET A 3 -15.24 -2.04 52.36
CA MET A 3 -14.99 -3.07 51.33
C MET A 3 -15.81 -2.92 50.04
N ARG A 4 -16.85 -2.06 50.02
CA ARG A 4 -17.71 -1.88 48.83
C ARG A 4 -17.20 -0.83 47.83
N LEU A 5 -16.29 0.05 48.24
CA LEU A 5 -15.71 1.06 47.35
C LEU A 5 -14.58 0.48 46.46
N SER A 6 -13.81 -0.50 46.97
CA SER A 6 -12.67 -1.07 46.24
C SER A 6 -13.07 -1.99 45.08
N ALA A 7 -14.22 -2.67 45.18
CA ALA A 7 -14.73 -3.52 44.10
C ALA A 7 -15.29 -2.71 42.92
N ALA A 8 -15.85 -1.53 43.19
CA ALA A 8 -16.40 -0.65 42.15
C ALA A 8 -15.30 0.05 41.32
N LEU A 9 -14.17 0.43 41.92
CA LEU A 9 -13.02 0.95 41.17
C LEU A 9 -12.29 -0.12 40.35
N ALA A 10 -12.19 -1.35 40.86
CA ALA A 10 -11.58 -2.45 40.12
C ALA A 10 -12.40 -2.87 38.90
N ALA A 11 -13.74 -2.83 38.98
CA ALA A 11 -14.62 -3.07 37.85
C ALA A 11 -14.54 -1.96 36.79
N LEU A 12 -14.41 -0.69 37.19
CA LEU A 12 -14.26 0.43 36.26
C LEU A 12 -12.90 0.41 35.53
N ALA A 13 -11.83 -0.02 36.21
CA ALA A 13 -10.51 -0.24 35.61
C ALA A 13 -10.47 -1.47 34.67
N ALA A 14 -11.27 -2.50 34.94
CA ALA A 14 -11.39 -3.67 34.06
C ALA A 14 -12.18 -3.38 32.78
N VAL A 15 -13.15 -2.45 32.82
CA VAL A 15 -13.92 -2.03 31.63
C VAL A 15 -13.12 -1.06 30.74
N THR A 16 -12.23 -0.23 31.31
CA THR A 16 -11.34 0.63 30.51
C THR A 16 -10.14 -0.12 29.92
N ALA A 17 -9.72 -1.23 30.53
CA ALA A 17 -8.69 -2.12 29.99
C ALA A 17 -9.17 -3.05 28.86
N ALA A 18 -10.49 -3.16 28.63
CA ALA A 18 -11.08 -4.09 27.67
C ALA A 18 -11.22 -3.54 26.22
N CYS A 19 -10.78 -2.31 25.94
CA CYS A 19 -10.88 -1.70 24.61
C CYS A 19 -9.60 -0.97 24.20
N SER A 20 -8.42 -1.60 24.31
CA SER A 20 -7.29 -1.12 23.53
C SER A 20 -7.55 -1.44 22.07
N ALA A 21 -7.59 -0.41 21.23
CA ALA A 21 -7.69 -0.58 19.80
C ALA A 21 -6.55 -1.48 19.30
N PRO A 22 -6.83 -2.51 18.47
CA PRO A 22 -5.76 -3.35 17.94
C PRO A 22 -4.84 -2.54 17.04
N ARG A 23 -3.62 -3.04 16.84
CA ARG A 23 -2.67 -2.41 15.92
C ARG A 23 -3.19 -2.41 14.48
N ASP A 24 -3.66 -3.56 14.03
CA ASP A 24 -4.20 -3.80 12.68
C ASP A 24 -5.53 -4.58 12.79
N VAL A 25 -6.39 -4.46 11.78
CA VAL A 25 -7.64 -5.21 11.63
C VAL A 25 -7.67 -5.94 10.30
N THR A 26 -8.42 -7.04 10.22
CA THR A 26 -8.63 -7.73 8.95
C THR A 26 -9.72 -6.99 8.15
N TYR A 27 -9.34 -6.49 6.99
CA TYR A 27 -10.25 -5.94 6.00
C TYR A 27 -10.59 -7.02 4.96
N LYS A 28 -11.86 -7.08 4.58
CA LYS A 28 -12.36 -7.82 3.42
C LYS A 28 -12.87 -6.80 2.41
N SER A 29 -12.43 -6.91 1.17
CA SER A 29 -12.85 -5.99 0.11
C SER A 29 -14.36 -6.04 -0.12
N ILE A 30 -14.92 -4.91 -0.60
CA ILE A 30 -16.35 -4.80 -0.92
C ILE A 30 -16.75 -5.80 -2.00
N ALA A 31 -15.89 -6.01 -3.01
CA ALA A 31 -16.09 -7.02 -4.04
C ALA A 31 -15.90 -8.47 -3.53
N GLY A 32 -15.41 -8.65 -2.30
CA GLY A 32 -15.14 -9.95 -1.69
C GLY A 32 -13.98 -10.72 -2.33
N ASP A 33 -13.15 -10.04 -3.12
CA ASP A 33 -12.08 -10.60 -3.92
C ASP A 33 -10.75 -10.74 -3.17
N PHE A 34 -10.56 -10.07 -2.03
CA PHE A 34 -9.38 -10.26 -1.18
C PHE A 34 -9.64 -9.96 0.30
N THR A 35 -8.71 -10.41 1.15
CA THR A 35 -8.55 -9.94 2.53
C THR A 35 -7.13 -9.48 2.81
N ALA A 36 -6.95 -8.53 3.72
CA ALA A 36 -5.64 -8.10 4.21
C ALA A 36 -5.73 -7.50 5.62
N SER A 37 -4.63 -7.52 6.36
CA SER A 37 -4.47 -6.76 7.60
C SER A 37 -4.12 -5.32 7.28
N VAL A 38 -4.85 -4.37 7.87
CA VAL A 38 -4.69 -2.94 7.64
C VAL A 38 -4.69 -2.19 8.98
N PRO A 39 -4.05 -1.01 9.08
CA PRO A 39 -3.99 -0.28 10.34
C PRO A 39 -5.39 0.06 10.89
N TRP A 40 -5.60 -0.18 12.19
CA TRP A 40 -6.86 0.19 12.83
C TRP A 40 -7.06 1.72 12.82
N GLY A 41 -8.31 2.15 12.64
CA GLY A 41 -8.70 3.56 12.65
C GLY A 41 -8.38 4.33 11.37
N TRP A 42 -7.80 3.68 10.35
CA TRP A 42 -7.60 4.30 9.05
C TRP A 42 -8.89 4.32 8.24
N SER A 43 -9.13 5.43 7.55
CA SER A 43 -10.27 5.60 6.67
C SER A 43 -10.13 4.72 5.43
N VAL A 44 -11.24 4.15 4.95
CA VAL A 44 -11.26 3.33 3.73
C VAL A 44 -12.00 4.10 2.64
N MET A 45 -11.36 4.26 1.49
CA MET A 45 -11.96 4.81 0.28
C MET A 45 -11.85 3.79 -0.85
N THR A 46 -12.93 3.57 -1.57
CA THR A 46 -12.95 2.65 -2.72
C THR A 46 -13.29 3.40 -3.98
N ASP A 47 -12.71 2.97 -5.10
CA ASP A 47 -12.97 3.51 -6.42
C ASP A 47 -12.86 2.38 -7.44
N SER A 48 -13.64 2.43 -8.51
CA SER A 48 -13.70 1.37 -9.51
C SER A 48 -14.20 1.91 -10.84
N ASP A 49 -13.61 1.40 -11.93
CA ASP A 49 -14.07 1.65 -13.29
C ASP A 49 -14.55 0.33 -13.90
N ALA A 50 -15.87 0.14 -13.85
CA ALA A 50 -16.57 -1.05 -14.34
C ALA A 50 -15.85 -2.36 -13.95
N ASP A 51 -15.39 -3.12 -14.93
CA ASP A 51 -14.63 -4.36 -14.75
C ASP A 51 -13.12 -4.19 -15.05
N ALA A 52 -12.67 -2.99 -15.42
CA ALA A 52 -11.30 -2.72 -15.84
C ALA A 52 -10.37 -2.47 -14.65
N PHE A 53 -10.86 -1.76 -13.63
CA PHE A 53 -10.07 -1.30 -12.51
C PHE A 53 -10.88 -1.29 -11.21
N ALA A 54 -10.23 -1.61 -10.10
CA ALA A 54 -10.75 -1.37 -8.76
C ALA A 54 -9.61 -0.99 -7.81
N GLN A 55 -9.87 -0.12 -6.85
CA GLN A 55 -8.93 0.18 -5.78
C GLN A 55 -9.62 0.31 -4.42
N VAL A 56 -8.84 0.00 -3.40
CA VAL A 56 -9.11 0.30 -2.01
C VAL A 56 -7.91 1.07 -1.47
N ASN A 57 -8.15 2.29 -0.98
CA ASN A 57 -7.19 3.14 -0.31
C ASN A 57 -7.48 3.17 1.19
N PHE A 58 -6.46 2.90 2.00
CA PHE A 58 -6.46 3.06 3.44
C PHE A 58 -5.69 4.33 3.77
N ILE A 59 -6.31 5.27 4.47
CA ILE A 59 -5.75 6.61 4.70
C ILE A 59 -5.67 6.86 6.21
N GLY A 60 -4.47 7.16 6.68
CA GLY A 60 -4.22 7.45 8.08
C GLY A 60 -4.59 8.88 8.49
N ALA A 61 -4.34 9.19 9.76
CA ALA A 61 -4.47 10.55 10.27
C ALA A 61 -3.43 11.49 9.63
N PHE A 62 -3.63 12.79 9.79
CA PHE A 62 -2.72 13.79 9.25
C PHE A 62 -1.27 13.58 9.75
N ASP A 63 -0.31 13.60 8.84
CA ASP A 63 1.12 13.58 9.10
C ASP A 63 1.82 14.48 8.06
N GLY A 64 2.42 15.58 8.54
CA GLY A 64 3.07 16.59 7.70
C GLY A 64 4.32 16.13 6.98
N ASP A 65 4.84 14.94 7.28
CA ASP A 65 5.92 14.34 6.49
C ASP A 65 5.42 13.76 5.16
N PHE A 66 4.11 13.59 4.96
CA PHE A 66 3.54 13.10 3.72
C PHE A 66 3.12 14.23 2.79
N TYR A 67 3.25 14.01 1.48
CA TYR A 67 3.01 15.04 0.47
C TYR A 67 1.58 15.59 0.46
N LEU A 68 0.60 14.71 0.65
CA LEU A 68 -0.83 15.07 0.79
C LEU A 68 -1.25 15.23 2.25
N GLY A 69 -0.28 15.32 3.17
CA GLY A 69 -0.52 15.47 4.60
C GLY A 69 -1.07 14.22 5.28
N ALA A 70 -1.09 13.04 4.66
CA ALA A 70 -1.48 11.80 5.32
C ALA A 70 -0.76 10.59 4.70
N PRO A 71 -0.41 9.57 5.51
CA PRO A 71 0.05 8.28 5.00
C PRO A 71 -1.12 7.54 4.35
N SER A 72 -0.82 6.73 3.34
CA SER A 72 -1.82 5.85 2.75
C SER A 72 -1.21 4.52 2.33
N LEU A 73 -2.04 3.48 2.29
CA LEU A 73 -1.75 2.20 1.68
C LEU A 73 -2.85 1.92 0.66
N SER A 74 -2.55 1.21 -0.41
CA SER A 74 -3.58 0.87 -1.40
C SER A 74 -3.43 -0.55 -1.91
N VAL A 75 -4.57 -1.16 -2.21
CA VAL A 75 -4.68 -2.39 -3.00
C VAL A 75 -5.45 -2.02 -4.25
N ARG A 76 -4.84 -2.24 -5.41
CA ARG A 76 -5.44 -1.95 -6.72
C ARG A 76 -5.51 -3.22 -7.53
N TRP A 77 -6.54 -3.36 -8.34
CA TRP A 77 -6.71 -4.42 -9.31
C TRP A 77 -6.73 -3.80 -10.70
N PHE A 78 -5.95 -4.39 -11.61
CA PHE A 78 -5.99 -4.05 -13.03
C PHE A 78 -6.35 -5.29 -13.83
N LYS A 79 -7.39 -5.18 -14.64
CA LYS A 79 -7.72 -6.20 -15.64
C LYS A 79 -6.79 -6.06 -16.84
N ARG A 80 -6.26 -7.20 -17.28
CA ARG A 80 -5.32 -7.26 -18.41
C ARG A 80 -5.93 -6.69 -19.68
N TYR A 81 -5.18 -5.82 -20.37
CA TYR A 81 -5.56 -5.18 -21.63
C TYR A 81 -6.90 -4.43 -21.56
N ARG A 82 -7.26 -3.89 -20.39
CA ARG A 82 -8.44 -3.04 -20.24
C ARG A 82 -8.02 -1.61 -19.92
N PRO A 83 -8.35 -0.64 -20.79
CA PRO A 83 -8.13 0.76 -20.47
C PRO A 83 -9.09 1.18 -19.36
N HIS A 84 -8.61 2.07 -18.49
CA HIS A 84 -9.46 2.80 -17.55
C HIS A 84 -8.97 4.25 -17.43
N ALA A 85 -9.87 5.12 -17.00
CA ALA A 85 -9.57 6.54 -16.87
C ALA A 85 -8.96 6.88 -15.51
N LEU A 86 -7.86 7.61 -15.53
CA LEU A 86 -7.32 8.30 -14.37
C LEU A 86 -8.18 9.53 -14.06
N ARG A 87 -8.05 10.04 -12.83
CA ARG A 87 -8.79 11.23 -12.36
C ARG A 87 -8.53 12.48 -13.21
N ASP A 88 -7.38 12.54 -13.89
CA ASP A 88 -7.00 13.64 -14.79
C ASP A 88 -7.47 13.43 -16.24
N GLY A 89 -8.24 12.36 -16.51
CA GLY A 89 -8.79 12.03 -17.82
C GLY A 89 -7.82 11.26 -18.73
N ARG A 90 -6.57 11.03 -18.32
CA ARG A 90 -5.66 10.15 -19.07
C ARG A 90 -6.13 8.71 -18.97
N LEU A 91 -5.92 7.94 -20.03
CA LEU A 91 -6.17 6.50 -20.03
C LEU A 91 -4.88 5.75 -19.69
N GLU A 92 -4.99 4.71 -18.88
CA GLU A 92 -3.91 3.75 -18.67
C GLU A 92 -4.39 2.32 -18.88
N MET A 93 -3.51 1.47 -19.36
CA MET A 93 -3.77 0.07 -19.67
C MET A 93 -2.50 -0.75 -19.51
N TYR A 94 -2.63 -1.93 -18.92
CA TYR A 94 -1.50 -2.81 -18.63
C TYR A 94 -1.73 -4.23 -19.14
N ALA A 95 -0.71 -4.81 -19.76
CA ALA A 95 -0.69 -6.21 -20.19
C ALA A 95 -0.57 -7.17 -19.00
N ASP A 96 0.33 -6.84 -18.08
CA ASP A 96 0.66 -7.61 -16.89
C ASP A 96 1.44 -6.76 -15.88
N ALA A 97 1.94 -7.42 -14.83
CA ALA A 97 2.75 -6.79 -13.79
C ALA A 97 4.09 -6.22 -14.31
N ASP A 98 4.76 -6.88 -15.26
CA ASP A 98 6.04 -6.40 -15.79
C ASP A 98 5.84 -5.16 -16.66
N ASP A 99 4.75 -5.15 -17.45
CA ASP A 99 4.32 -3.99 -18.22
C ASP A 99 3.94 -2.81 -17.30
N PHE A 100 3.21 -3.07 -16.21
CA PHE A 100 2.93 -2.06 -15.19
C PHE A 100 4.20 -1.42 -14.64
N PHE A 101 5.20 -2.23 -14.26
CA PHE A 101 6.49 -1.72 -13.77
C PHE A 101 7.17 -0.84 -14.83
N ASN A 102 7.27 -1.32 -16.07
CA ASN A 102 7.92 -0.60 -17.16
C ASN A 102 7.23 0.74 -17.46
N GLN A 103 5.91 0.71 -17.65
CA GLN A 103 5.14 1.91 -17.95
C GLN A 103 5.14 2.90 -16.79
N THR A 104 5.02 2.41 -15.54
CA THR A 104 5.07 3.27 -14.34
C THR A 104 6.41 3.97 -14.23
N LEU A 105 7.52 3.24 -14.39
CA LEU A 105 8.86 3.82 -14.33
C LEU A 105 9.06 4.88 -15.43
N LYS A 106 8.67 4.55 -16.66
CA LYS A 106 8.83 5.43 -17.82
C LYS A 106 7.94 6.67 -17.80
N GLN A 107 6.66 6.50 -17.47
CA GLN A 107 5.63 7.53 -17.67
C GLN A 107 5.32 8.33 -16.41
N VAL A 108 5.56 7.79 -15.21
CA VAL A 108 5.20 8.43 -13.93
C VAL A 108 6.41 8.96 -13.17
N TYR A 109 7.53 8.23 -13.21
CA TYR A 109 8.73 8.56 -12.43
C TYR A 109 9.89 9.11 -13.26
N GLY A 110 9.96 8.75 -14.54
CA GLY A 110 11.11 9.02 -15.40
C GLY A 110 12.23 8.01 -15.14
N GLU A 111 12.59 7.22 -16.16
CA GLU A 111 13.62 6.18 -16.03
C GLU A 111 15.00 6.74 -15.64
N SER A 112 15.35 7.94 -16.12
CA SER A 112 16.61 8.62 -15.79
C SER A 112 16.62 9.30 -14.42
N ASP A 113 15.43 9.62 -13.91
CA ASP A 113 15.28 10.51 -12.75
C ASP A 113 14.92 9.72 -11.49
N SER A 114 14.90 8.39 -11.57
CA SER A 114 14.48 7.51 -10.50
C SER A 114 15.51 6.45 -10.16
N ILE A 115 15.54 6.07 -8.89
CA ILE A 115 16.33 4.95 -8.37
C ILE A 115 15.35 3.87 -7.93
N VAL A 116 15.56 2.65 -8.42
CA VAL A 116 14.74 1.50 -8.04
C VAL A 116 15.52 0.64 -7.05
N TYR A 117 14.87 0.35 -5.92
CA TYR A 117 15.40 -0.50 -4.86
C TYR A 117 14.64 -1.82 -4.77
N GLY A 118 15.37 -2.87 -4.38
CA GLY A 118 14.80 -4.13 -3.94
C GLY A 118 14.34 -4.09 -2.48
N LEU A 119 14.26 -5.25 -1.84
CA LEU A 119 13.98 -5.36 -0.41
C LEU A 119 15.08 -4.73 0.44
N ALA A 120 14.72 -4.16 1.58
CA ALA A 120 15.69 -3.76 2.59
C ALA A 120 16.38 -5.00 3.18
N ARG A 121 17.70 -4.93 3.33
CA ARG A 121 18.56 -5.92 3.96
C ARG A 121 18.49 -5.82 5.48
N ALA A 122 19.06 -6.81 6.16
CA ALA A 122 19.07 -6.88 7.63
C ALA A 122 19.79 -5.70 8.29
N ASP A 123 20.75 -5.09 7.59
CA ASP A 123 21.49 -3.89 8.02
C ASP A 123 20.77 -2.57 7.71
N GLY A 124 19.55 -2.62 7.16
CA GLY A 124 18.77 -1.45 6.75
C GLY A 124 19.15 -0.89 5.38
N SER A 125 20.21 -1.38 4.74
CA SER A 125 20.58 -0.97 3.39
C SER A 125 19.59 -1.50 2.35
N ARG A 126 19.45 -0.81 1.23
CA ARG A 126 18.59 -1.21 0.11
C ARG A 126 19.45 -1.40 -1.14
N GLU A 127 19.27 -2.52 -1.82
CA GLU A 127 19.98 -2.80 -3.07
C GLU A 127 19.35 -2.05 -4.23
N ILE A 128 20.17 -1.38 -5.05
CA ILE A 128 19.69 -0.80 -6.31
C ILE A 128 19.52 -1.94 -7.32
N VAL A 129 18.32 -2.04 -7.89
CA VAL A 129 17.95 -3.11 -8.82
C VAL A 129 17.46 -2.52 -10.14
N LYS A 130 17.60 -3.27 -11.23
CA LYS A 130 17.10 -2.87 -12.56
C LYS A 130 15.68 -3.38 -12.84
N ARG A 131 15.23 -4.37 -12.07
CA ARG A 131 13.95 -5.04 -12.22
C ARG A 131 13.36 -5.29 -10.83
N PRO A 132 12.03 -5.43 -10.72
CA PRO A 132 11.40 -5.92 -9.51
C PRO A 132 12.03 -7.25 -9.05
N VAL A 133 12.20 -7.40 -7.75
CA VAL A 133 12.68 -8.65 -7.15
C VAL A 133 11.52 -9.60 -6.93
N ASP A 134 11.72 -10.88 -7.20
CA ASP A 134 10.70 -11.89 -6.93
C ASP A 134 10.59 -12.14 -5.42
N ILE A 135 9.36 -12.22 -4.94
CA ILE A 135 9.00 -12.51 -3.55
C ILE A 135 7.88 -13.55 -3.51
N VAL A 136 7.65 -14.14 -2.34
CA VAL A 136 6.48 -14.99 -2.08
C VAL A 136 5.66 -14.37 -0.96
N LEU A 137 4.38 -14.12 -1.21
CA LEU A 137 3.49 -13.57 -0.20
C LEU A 137 3.30 -14.58 0.94
N LYS A 138 3.52 -14.12 2.18
CA LYS A 138 3.58 -15.00 3.36
C LYS A 138 2.28 -15.78 3.58
N SER A 139 1.13 -15.10 3.54
CA SER A 139 -0.19 -15.70 3.79
C SER A 139 -0.71 -16.49 2.59
N ALA A 140 -0.65 -15.91 1.39
CA ALA A 140 -1.20 -16.54 0.18
C ALA A 140 -0.31 -17.63 -0.44
N LYS A 141 0.99 -17.65 -0.12
CA LYS A 141 2.02 -18.49 -0.80
C LYS A 141 2.06 -18.29 -2.31
N LEU A 142 1.66 -17.11 -2.78
CA LEU A 142 1.67 -16.74 -4.19
C LEU A 142 2.96 -16.01 -4.54
N PRO A 143 3.50 -16.21 -5.76
CA PRO A 143 4.58 -15.39 -6.27
C PRO A 143 4.09 -13.95 -6.46
N ALA A 144 4.96 -13.00 -6.16
CA ALA A 144 4.75 -11.59 -6.39
C ALA A 144 6.10 -10.93 -6.73
N LYS A 145 6.04 -9.70 -7.23
CA LYS A 145 7.23 -8.90 -7.54
C LYS A 145 7.25 -7.67 -6.66
N PHE A 146 8.40 -7.32 -6.10
CA PHE A 146 8.54 -6.17 -5.19
C PHE A 146 9.57 -5.18 -5.71
N PHE A 147 9.30 -3.90 -5.53
CA PHE A 147 10.27 -2.83 -5.75
C PHE A 147 9.86 -1.56 -5.00
N THR A 148 10.84 -0.72 -4.68
CA THR A 148 10.63 0.63 -4.15
C THR A 148 11.25 1.64 -5.11
N ILE A 149 10.52 2.69 -5.48
CA ILE A 149 11.02 3.77 -6.34
C ILE A 149 11.29 5.00 -5.48
N LEU A 150 12.50 5.53 -5.59
CA LEU A 150 12.86 6.87 -5.14
C LEU A 150 12.91 7.80 -6.36
N SER A 151 12.12 8.87 -6.36
CA SER A 151 12.05 9.78 -7.50
C SER A 151 11.59 11.18 -7.07
N PRO A 152 12.27 12.25 -7.49
CA PRO A 152 11.81 13.60 -7.27
C PRO A 152 10.59 13.90 -8.16
N ALA A 153 9.74 14.81 -7.72
CA ALA A 153 8.72 15.46 -8.53
C ALA A 153 8.64 16.94 -8.15
N PRO A 154 8.43 17.86 -9.11
CA PRO A 154 8.14 19.26 -8.79
C PRO A 154 6.91 19.36 -7.88
N ALA A 155 7.01 20.15 -6.82
CA ALA A 155 5.89 20.45 -5.95
C ALA A 155 5.29 21.83 -6.32
N PRO A 156 3.96 21.97 -6.46
CA PRO A 156 3.33 23.28 -6.60
C PRO A 156 3.63 24.17 -5.40
N ALA A 157 3.73 25.48 -5.62
CA ALA A 157 4.02 26.45 -4.55
C ALA A 157 2.97 26.46 -3.42
N SER A 158 1.75 25.97 -3.70
CA SER A 158 0.68 25.84 -2.71
C SER A 158 0.85 24.67 -1.75
N ASN A 159 1.75 23.72 -2.03
CA ASN A 159 1.95 22.56 -1.16
C ASN A 159 2.84 22.95 0.04
N MET A 160 2.47 22.50 1.24
CA MET A 160 3.18 22.86 2.48
C MET A 160 3.83 21.66 3.18
N TRP A 161 3.51 20.43 2.76
CA TRP A 161 3.84 19.21 3.50
C TRP A 161 4.63 18.22 2.67
N GLY A 162 5.42 17.39 3.34
CA GLY A 162 6.19 16.32 2.70
C GLY A 162 7.15 16.80 1.61
N LEU A 163 7.69 18.02 1.78
CA LEU A 163 8.60 18.64 0.84
C LEU A 163 10.06 18.51 1.29
N GLU A 164 10.94 18.48 0.30
CA GLU A 164 12.39 18.60 0.44
C GLU A 164 12.90 19.69 -0.51
N GLN A 165 14.12 20.16 -0.29
CA GLN A 165 14.80 21.05 -1.24
C GLN A 165 15.60 20.21 -2.24
N GLY A 166 15.38 20.46 -3.53
CA GLY A 166 16.20 19.93 -4.61
C GLY A 166 17.58 20.58 -4.64
N GLN A 167 18.48 20.05 -5.48
CA GLN A 167 19.82 20.61 -5.66
C GLN A 167 19.80 22.04 -6.22
N ASP A 168 18.74 22.41 -6.94
CA ASP A 168 18.51 23.77 -7.46
C ASP A 168 17.81 24.69 -6.45
N GLY A 169 17.65 24.25 -5.20
CA GLY A 169 17.00 24.99 -4.11
C GLY A 169 15.47 25.04 -4.20
N LYS A 170 14.85 24.44 -5.23
CA LYS A 170 13.38 24.41 -5.36
C LYS A 170 12.76 23.35 -4.48
N SER A 171 11.53 23.60 -4.04
CA SER A 171 10.72 22.61 -3.33
C SER A 171 10.34 21.45 -4.25
N ILE A 172 10.64 20.24 -3.80
CA ILE A 172 10.30 19.00 -4.49
C ILE A 172 9.57 18.05 -3.55
N ASN A 173 8.74 17.20 -4.13
CA ASN A 173 8.26 15.98 -3.49
C ASN A 173 9.28 14.88 -3.77
N MET A 174 10.06 14.49 -2.76
CA MET A 174 10.91 13.32 -2.87
C MET A 174 10.08 12.08 -2.58
N ARG A 175 9.55 11.45 -3.63
CA ARG A 175 8.68 10.27 -3.55
C ARG A 175 9.51 9.04 -3.22
N MET A 176 9.06 8.25 -2.25
CA MET A 176 9.59 6.92 -1.96
C MET A 176 8.40 5.94 -1.92
N HIS A 177 8.10 5.33 -3.06
CA HIS A 177 6.89 4.54 -3.25
C HIS A 177 7.25 3.06 -3.35
N ALA A 178 6.71 2.24 -2.45
CA ALA A 178 6.91 0.79 -2.50
C ALA A 178 5.72 0.08 -3.14
N TYR A 179 6.02 -0.95 -3.92
CA TYR A 179 5.07 -1.71 -4.69
C TYR A 179 5.28 -3.21 -4.49
N ALA A 180 4.19 -3.96 -4.42
CA ALA A 180 4.18 -5.37 -4.72
C ALA A 180 3.12 -5.70 -5.77
N LEU A 181 3.53 -6.41 -6.81
CA LEU A 181 2.69 -6.81 -7.92
C LEU A 181 2.37 -8.30 -7.78
N VAL A 182 1.09 -8.66 -7.80
CA VAL A 182 0.62 -10.03 -7.60
C VAL A 182 -0.08 -10.48 -8.88
N PRO A 183 0.60 -11.20 -9.78
CA PRO A 183 -0.01 -11.70 -11.01
C PRO A 183 -1.15 -12.67 -10.70
N MET A 184 -2.26 -12.51 -11.42
CA MET A 184 -3.43 -13.38 -11.32
C MET A 184 -3.88 -13.82 -12.71
N GLU A 185 -4.81 -14.77 -12.77
CA GLU A 185 -5.52 -15.05 -14.01
C GLU A 185 -6.34 -13.82 -14.42
N GLY A 186 -6.21 -13.35 -15.66
CA GLY A 186 -6.97 -12.21 -16.20
C GLY A 186 -6.54 -10.80 -15.76
N GLY A 187 -5.53 -10.67 -14.89
CA GLY A 187 -5.06 -9.36 -14.40
C GLY A 187 -3.99 -9.48 -13.33
N PHE A 188 -3.87 -8.46 -12.49
CA PHE A 188 -2.94 -8.47 -11.36
C PHE A 188 -3.36 -7.47 -10.28
N TYR A 189 -2.99 -7.76 -9.03
CA TYR A 189 -3.08 -6.79 -7.95
C TYR A 189 -1.80 -5.97 -7.84
N VAL A 190 -1.94 -4.71 -7.42
CA VAL A 190 -0.86 -3.81 -7.04
C VAL A 190 -1.10 -3.35 -5.61
N LEU A 191 -0.23 -3.76 -4.71
CA LEU A 191 -0.18 -3.29 -3.34
C LEU A 191 0.84 -2.16 -3.31
N CYS A 192 0.42 -0.98 -2.89
CA CYS A 192 1.24 0.23 -3.00
C CYS A 192 1.25 1.01 -1.69
N TYR A 193 2.45 1.41 -1.28
CA TYR A 193 2.69 2.37 -0.22
C TYR A 193 3.32 3.63 -0.83
N PRO A 194 2.50 4.64 -1.19
CA PRO A 194 3.01 5.92 -1.64
C PRO A 194 3.41 6.75 -0.41
N ALA A 195 4.71 7.00 -0.25
CA ALA A 195 5.25 7.86 0.79
C ALA A 195 6.18 8.93 0.22
N THR A 196 6.51 9.91 1.03
CA THR A 196 7.73 10.69 0.82
C THR A 196 8.90 9.93 1.40
N ARG A 197 10.13 10.26 0.99
CA ARG A 197 11.34 9.71 1.59
C ARG A 197 11.39 9.92 3.11
N ARG A 198 10.94 11.07 3.60
CA ARG A 198 10.84 11.38 5.04
C ARG A 198 9.81 10.53 5.77
N GLY A 199 8.65 10.28 5.14
CA GLY A 199 7.56 9.53 5.74
C GLY A 199 7.72 8.02 5.65
N TYR A 200 8.54 7.51 4.72
CA TYR A 200 8.60 6.10 4.36
C TYR A 200 8.87 5.15 5.53
N ASP A 201 9.94 5.39 6.29
CA ASP A 201 10.34 4.46 7.36
C ASP A 201 9.31 4.43 8.52
N LYS A 202 8.45 5.46 8.65
CA LYS A 202 7.44 5.54 9.73
C LYS A 202 6.33 4.48 9.62
N TYR A 203 5.95 4.10 8.39
CA TYR A 203 4.84 3.16 8.15
C TYR A 203 5.23 2.00 7.23
N GLU A 204 6.52 1.80 6.97
CA GLU A 204 7.01 0.65 6.21
C GLU A 204 6.58 -0.68 6.85
N ASP A 205 6.58 -0.75 8.18
CA ASP A 205 6.09 -1.89 8.96
C ASP A 205 4.62 -2.22 8.65
N ARG A 206 3.77 -1.21 8.47
CA ARG A 206 2.35 -1.35 8.11
C ARG A 206 2.19 -1.86 6.69
N PHE A 207 3.00 -1.37 5.76
CA PHE A 207 3.01 -1.91 4.42
C PHE A 207 3.44 -3.39 4.41
N ARG A 208 4.49 -3.75 5.17
CA ARG A 208 4.93 -5.15 5.32
C ARG A 208 3.85 -6.04 5.95
N ALA A 209 3.08 -5.53 6.91
CA ALA A 209 1.94 -6.24 7.48
C ALA A 209 0.84 -6.48 6.43
N LEU A 210 0.51 -5.46 5.62
CA LEU A 210 -0.43 -5.58 4.50
C LEU A 210 0.06 -6.62 3.47
N LEU A 211 1.33 -6.56 3.06
CA LEU A 211 1.93 -7.55 2.16
C LEU A 211 1.89 -8.97 2.72
N GLY A 212 2.25 -9.13 3.99
CA GLY A 212 2.32 -10.43 4.66
C GLY A 212 0.97 -11.09 4.86
N SER A 213 -0.10 -10.30 4.98
CA SER A 213 -1.46 -10.75 5.26
C SER A 213 -2.36 -10.80 4.02
N PHE A 214 -1.97 -10.13 2.92
CA PHE A 214 -2.75 -10.09 1.69
C PHE A 214 -3.05 -11.49 1.18
N ARG A 215 -4.33 -11.69 0.86
CA ARG A 215 -4.88 -12.97 0.46
C ARG A 215 -5.96 -12.76 -0.61
N PRO A 216 -5.66 -13.00 -1.89
CA PRO A 216 -6.68 -12.94 -2.93
C PRO A 216 -7.61 -14.15 -2.83
N LEU A 217 -8.91 -13.91 -2.73
CA LEU A 217 -9.96 -14.91 -2.68
C LEU A 217 -10.46 -15.27 -4.09
N THR A 218 -10.40 -14.31 -5.01
CA THR A 218 -10.70 -14.48 -6.43
C THR A 218 -9.60 -13.86 -7.30
N ALA A 219 -9.58 -14.20 -8.59
CA ALA A 219 -8.69 -13.62 -9.59
C ALA A 219 -9.18 -12.23 -10.02
N GLY A 220 -9.22 -11.30 -9.07
CA GLY A 220 -9.84 -9.98 -9.24
C GLY A 220 -11.32 -9.93 -8.86
N PRO A 221 -11.93 -8.74 -8.81
CA PRO A 221 -13.36 -8.54 -8.61
C PRO A 221 -14.20 -9.34 -9.61
N GLY A 222 -15.13 -10.17 -9.11
CA GLY A 222 -15.98 -11.02 -9.94
C GLY A 222 -15.25 -12.18 -10.66
N GLY A 223 -13.96 -12.37 -10.40
CA GLY A 223 -13.14 -13.42 -11.03
C GLY A 223 -13.36 -14.82 -10.46
N SER A 224 -12.64 -15.79 -11.03
CA SER A 224 -12.63 -17.19 -10.56
C SER A 224 -12.05 -17.30 -9.15
N LYS A 225 -12.53 -18.25 -8.34
CA LYS A 225 -11.98 -18.50 -7.01
C LYS A 225 -10.53 -18.96 -7.09
N VAL A 226 -9.68 -18.37 -6.26
CA VAL A 226 -8.27 -18.74 -6.18
C VAL A 226 -8.13 -19.87 -5.17
N ARG A 227 -7.52 -20.98 -5.61
CA ARG A 227 -7.13 -22.06 -4.69
C ARG A 227 -5.85 -21.65 -3.99
N LEU A 228 -6.00 -21.26 -2.73
CA LEU A 228 -4.87 -20.96 -1.87
C LEU A 228 -4.51 -22.19 -1.03
N ALA A 229 -3.22 -22.35 -0.75
CA ALA A 229 -2.79 -23.29 0.28
C ALA A 229 -3.53 -22.96 1.60
N ALA A 230 -3.89 -24.00 2.37
CA ALA A 230 -4.47 -23.78 3.69
C ALA A 230 -3.51 -22.90 4.51
N PRO A 231 -4.02 -21.94 5.31
CA PRO A 231 -3.16 -21.17 6.19
C PRO A 231 -2.40 -22.15 7.09
N GLY A 232 -1.07 -22.07 7.05
CA GLY A 232 -0.23 -22.85 7.96
C GLY A 232 -0.62 -22.47 9.39
N SER A 233 -1.03 -23.47 10.16
CA SER A 233 -1.31 -23.38 11.59
C SER A 233 -0.10 -22.90 12.37
#